data_AF-A0A536UQA4-F1
#
_entry.id   AF-A0A536UQA4-F1
#
_cell.length_a   1.000
_cell.length_b   1.000
_cell.length_c   1.000
_cell.angle_alpha   90.00
_cell.angle_beta   90.00
_cell.angle_gamma   90.00
#
_symmetry.space_group_name_H-M   'P 1'
#
loop_
_entity.id
_entity.type
_entity.pdbx_description
1 polymer ?
#
loop_
_entity_poly.entity_id
_entity_poly.type
_entity_poly.pdbx_seq_one_letter_code
_entity_poly.pdbx_strand_id
1 'polypeptide(L)'
;RAVNANEVYIGMFRPDASTKPLWFGNMKRYKIGNDFGLADANGNPAVETLHGFLAPCTTSWWTSDSGKYWTDFIETPPPTSLCTPAAGNLFDPYSDSPDGPKVEKGSVAEVIRKGNNPGSAPTWTLNRTLYTNGFVTFNAANSGMADTDVDFVRGLNVDATGAYLTYQYDPADPTKTTTVRPTVHGDVVHSRPTAVNYPSGQTVIYYGANDGTLRAVDSVAGKELWAYVAPEFYSTLPRLRQDSPLVSYSFVNPLSISPPPIPKNYYFDGAIGVYQNSDSSKVWVYPTMRRGGRMVYALDVTTPSAPMLKWKVGCPDLTDDTNCTTGLTRDAQTHRGGRRRLRQLRGRFAQRGL
;
A
#
# COMPACT_ATOMS: atom_id res chain seq x y z
N ARG A 1 11.39 -5.83 -2.68
CA ARG A 1 11.19 -6.60 -3.93
C ARG A 1 10.78 -8.02 -3.58
N ALA A 2 9.71 -8.51 -4.19
CA ALA A 2 9.28 -9.91 -4.16
C ALA A 2 9.40 -10.47 -5.57
N VAL A 3 9.78 -11.73 -5.71
CA VAL A 3 9.83 -12.42 -7.01
C VAL A 3 8.94 -13.65 -6.92
N ASN A 4 8.05 -13.80 -7.89
CA ASN A 4 7.24 -15.00 -8.06
C ASN A 4 7.21 -15.37 -9.53
N ALA A 5 7.66 -16.58 -9.86
CA ALA A 5 8.02 -16.94 -11.23
C ALA A 5 8.93 -15.85 -11.85
N ASN A 6 8.52 -15.27 -12.98
CA ASN A 6 9.24 -14.19 -13.65
C ASN A 6 8.71 -12.79 -13.29
N GLU A 7 7.89 -12.64 -12.25
CA GLU A 7 7.25 -11.38 -11.87
C GLU A 7 8.00 -10.72 -10.72
N VAL A 8 8.22 -9.40 -10.81
CA VAL A 8 8.92 -8.61 -9.79
C VAL A 8 8.00 -7.51 -9.27
N TYR A 9 7.76 -7.54 -7.96
CA TYR A 9 6.91 -6.58 -7.25
C TYR A 9 7.77 -5.59 -6.48
N ILE A 10 7.57 -4.30 -6.75
CA ILE A 10 8.35 -3.20 -6.19
C ILE A 10 7.41 -2.23 -5.47
N GLY A 11 7.49 -2.24 -4.14
CA GLY A 11 6.91 -1.17 -3.33
C GLY A 11 7.67 0.12 -3.55
N MET A 12 6.94 1.19 -3.85
CA MET A 12 7.48 2.51 -4.13
C MET A 12 7.06 3.49 -3.04
N PHE A 13 7.90 4.48 -2.80
CA PHE A 13 7.62 5.58 -1.88
C PHE A 13 8.34 6.85 -2.31
N ARG A 14 7.72 8.00 -2.06
CA ARG A 14 8.32 9.32 -2.22
C ARG A 14 8.01 10.17 -0.98
N PRO A 15 9.03 10.47 -0.16
CA PRO A 15 8.86 11.40 0.95
C PRO A 15 8.37 12.76 0.47
N ASP A 16 7.53 13.39 1.27
CA ASP A 16 7.08 14.74 1.02
C ASP A 16 8.21 15.75 1.25
N ALA A 17 8.39 16.70 0.32
CA ALA A 17 9.47 17.67 0.36
C ALA A 17 9.30 18.70 1.49
N SER A 18 8.06 18.97 1.92
CA SER A 18 7.71 19.83 3.05
C SER A 18 7.58 19.06 4.37
N THR A 19 8.11 17.82 4.44
CA THR A 19 8.14 16.97 5.63
C THR A 19 6.77 16.53 6.14
N LYS A 20 5.74 16.62 5.31
CA LYS A 20 4.39 16.18 5.64
C LYS A 20 4.31 14.66 5.85
N PRO A 21 3.41 14.16 6.73
CA PRO A 21 3.34 12.74 7.05
C PRO A 21 2.72 11.87 5.95
N LEU A 22 1.88 12.42 5.08
CA LEU A 22 1.29 11.71 3.95
C LEU A 22 2.29 11.64 2.79
N TRP A 23 2.86 10.46 2.55
CA TRP A 23 3.78 10.25 1.43
C TRP A 23 3.10 9.47 0.33
N PHE A 24 3.47 9.77 -0.91
CA PHE A 24 3.04 8.97 -2.05
C PHE A 24 3.68 7.60 -1.99
N GLY A 25 2.91 6.59 -2.36
CA GLY A 25 3.42 5.26 -2.62
C GLY A 25 2.65 4.56 -3.70
N ASN A 26 3.17 3.39 -4.06
CA ASN A 26 2.56 2.53 -5.07
C ASN A 26 3.12 1.12 -4.97
N MET A 27 2.51 0.20 -5.70
CA MET A 27 3.03 -1.14 -5.92
C MET A 27 3.18 -1.35 -7.42
N LYS A 28 4.41 -1.42 -7.91
CA LYS A 28 4.69 -1.63 -9.33
C LYS A 28 5.04 -3.08 -9.62
N ARG A 29 4.53 -3.60 -10.73
CA ARG A 29 4.87 -4.92 -11.26
C ARG A 29 5.68 -4.79 -12.54
N TYR A 30 6.74 -5.58 -12.61
CA TYR A 30 7.58 -5.78 -13.80
C TYR A 30 7.81 -7.28 -13.99
N LYS A 31 8.53 -7.66 -15.05
CA LYS A 31 9.00 -9.04 -15.23
C LYS A 31 10.51 -9.14 -15.31
N ILE A 32 11.05 -10.34 -15.13
CA ILE A 32 12.40 -10.67 -15.56
C ILE A 32 12.33 -10.97 -17.07
N GLY A 33 13.07 -10.19 -17.85
CA GLY A 33 13.20 -10.31 -19.29
C GLY A 33 14.13 -11.46 -19.71
N ASN A 34 14.21 -11.69 -21.02
CA ASN A 34 15.04 -12.75 -21.60
C ASN A 34 16.55 -12.54 -21.42
N ASP A 35 16.95 -11.29 -21.19
CA ASP A 35 18.32 -10.87 -20.86
C ASP A 35 18.63 -10.97 -19.36
N PHE A 36 17.72 -11.57 -18.58
CA PHE A 36 17.75 -11.58 -17.11
C PHE A 36 17.66 -10.18 -16.47
N GLY A 37 17.40 -9.14 -17.28
CA GLY A 37 17.14 -7.78 -16.83
C GLY A 37 15.69 -7.61 -16.36
N LEU A 38 15.39 -6.48 -15.74
CA LEU A 38 14.01 -6.11 -15.46
C LEU A 38 13.40 -5.59 -16.77
N ALA A 39 12.25 -6.13 -17.17
CA ALA A 39 11.51 -5.71 -18.34
C ALA A 39 10.12 -5.16 -17.97
N ASP A 40 9.67 -4.20 -18.77
CA ASP A 40 8.40 -3.51 -18.64
C ASP A 40 7.24 -4.31 -19.25
N ALA A 41 6.03 -3.77 -19.16
CA ALA A 41 4.81 -4.39 -19.69
C ALA A 41 4.90 -4.70 -21.20
N ASN A 42 5.65 -3.88 -21.94
CA ASN A 42 5.85 -4.00 -23.38
C ASN A 42 7.04 -4.91 -23.75
N GLY A 43 7.79 -5.39 -22.76
CA GLY A 43 8.98 -6.22 -22.95
C GLY A 43 10.28 -5.44 -23.15
N ASN A 44 10.27 -4.12 -23.00
CA ASN A 44 11.48 -3.28 -23.08
C ASN A 44 12.24 -3.31 -21.74
N PRO A 45 13.56 -3.07 -21.73
CA PRO A 45 14.31 -2.88 -20.50
C PRO A 45 13.71 -1.79 -19.61
N ALA A 46 13.39 -2.14 -18.37
CA ALA A 46 12.72 -1.26 -17.41
C ALA A 46 13.69 -0.42 -16.57
N VAL A 47 14.99 -0.67 -16.66
CA VAL A 47 16.02 -0.07 -15.80
C VAL A 47 17.09 0.60 -16.66
N GLU A 48 17.51 1.79 -16.27
CA GLU A 48 18.62 2.49 -16.90
C GLU A 48 19.96 1.84 -16.53
N THR A 49 20.85 1.73 -17.51
CA THR A 49 22.18 1.12 -17.34
C THR A 49 23.12 1.96 -16.47
N LEU A 50 22.91 3.28 -16.38
CA LEU A 50 23.84 4.17 -15.69
C LEU A 50 23.66 4.17 -14.16
N HIS A 51 22.40 4.21 -13.68
CA HIS A 51 22.11 4.38 -12.24
C HIS A 51 21.33 3.22 -11.63
N GLY A 52 20.83 2.27 -12.43
CA GLY A 52 20.00 1.16 -11.93
C GLY A 52 18.61 1.58 -11.46
N PHE A 53 18.16 2.80 -11.78
CA PHE A 53 16.80 3.28 -11.56
C PHE A 53 15.87 2.88 -12.71
N LEU A 54 14.57 2.95 -12.48
CA LEU A 54 13.57 2.72 -13.51
C LEU A 54 13.72 3.75 -14.64
N ALA A 55 13.71 3.27 -15.88
CA ALA A 55 13.85 4.13 -17.06
C ALA A 55 12.64 5.08 -17.19
N PRO A 56 12.82 6.35 -17.60
CA PRO A 56 11.76 7.33 -17.75
C PRO A 56 10.55 6.86 -18.56
N CYS A 57 10.81 6.08 -19.62
CA CYS A 57 9.79 5.56 -20.54
C CYS A 57 9.26 4.17 -20.18
N THR A 58 9.63 3.60 -19.03
CA THR A 58 9.13 2.28 -18.63
C THR A 58 7.66 2.34 -18.23
N THR A 59 6.88 1.34 -18.64
CA THR A 59 5.50 1.15 -18.21
C THR A 59 5.37 -0.11 -17.36
N SER A 60 4.97 0.05 -16.10
CA SER A 60 4.68 -1.10 -15.22
C SER A 60 3.40 -1.83 -15.62
N TRP A 61 3.25 -3.09 -15.19
CA TRP A 61 2.29 -4.06 -15.74
C TRP A 61 0.81 -3.69 -15.65
N TRP A 62 0.43 -2.92 -14.63
CA TRP A 62 -0.96 -2.53 -14.39
C TRP A 62 -1.25 -1.11 -14.81
N THR A 63 -0.24 -0.41 -15.35
CA THR A 63 -0.36 0.97 -15.76
C THR A 63 -1.05 1.06 -17.12
N SER A 64 -1.97 2.01 -17.24
CA SER A 64 -2.63 2.31 -18.51
C SER A 64 -2.63 3.81 -18.79
N ASP A 65 -2.97 4.19 -20.02
CA ASP A 65 -3.14 5.60 -20.35
C ASP A 65 -4.31 6.18 -19.54
N SER A 66 -4.07 7.29 -18.85
CA SER A 66 -5.08 8.05 -18.11
C SER A 66 -5.29 9.45 -18.68
N GLY A 67 -4.81 9.74 -19.91
CA GLY A 67 -4.92 11.05 -20.54
C GLY A 67 -4.20 12.14 -19.75
N LYS A 68 -4.90 13.21 -19.37
CA LYS A 68 -4.37 14.37 -18.63
C LYS A 68 -4.66 14.32 -17.12
N TYR A 69 -4.76 13.13 -16.53
CA TYR A 69 -5.14 12.96 -15.12
C TYR A 69 -4.35 13.87 -14.18
N TRP A 70 -3.06 14.04 -14.42
CA TRP A 70 -2.17 14.79 -13.56
C TRP A 70 -2.04 16.28 -13.88
N THR A 71 -2.72 16.82 -14.90
CA THR A 71 -2.49 18.19 -15.39
C THR A 71 -2.75 19.27 -14.34
N ASP A 72 -3.82 19.12 -13.56
CA ASP A 72 -4.22 20.12 -12.55
C ASP A 72 -3.76 19.74 -11.13
N PHE A 73 -2.98 18.66 -10.98
CA PHE A 73 -2.43 18.27 -9.69
C PHE A 73 -1.17 19.08 -9.38
N ILE A 74 -1.29 19.97 -8.41
CA ILE A 74 -0.19 20.82 -7.96
C ILE A 74 0.61 20.06 -6.90
N GLU A 75 1.80 19.62 -7.28
CA GLU A 75 2.77 18.93 -6.42
C GLU A 75 4.18 19.29 -6.87
N THR A 76 5.15 19.22 -5.96
CA THR A 76 6.54 19.57 -6.26
C THR A 76 7.48 18.38 -6.00
N PRO A 77 8.13 17.81 -7.04
CA PRO A 77 7.96 18.12 -8.47
C PRO A 77 6.59 17.61 -9.00
N PRO A 78 6.08 18.18 -10.10
CA PRO A 78 4.81 17.73 -10.66
C PRO A 78 4.89 16.25 -11.09
N PRO A 79 3.76 15.52 -11.03
CA PRO A 79 3.68 14.11 -11.40
C PRO A 79 3.59 13.91 -12.92
N THR A 80 4.49 14.56 -13.65
CA THR A 80 4.65 14.40 -15.10
C THR A 80 5.61 13.26 -15.43
N SER A 81 5.39 12.61 -16.57
CA SER A 81 6.33 11.66 -17.14
C SER A 81 7.69 12.32 -17.40
N LEU A 82 8.76 11.59 -17.10
CA LEU A 82 10.13 11.98 -17.48
C LEU A 82 10.50 11.45 -18.87
N CYS A 83 9.66 10.62 -19.48
CA CYS A 83 9.92 10.08 -20.80
C CYS A 83 9.92 11.21 -21.84
N THR A 84 10.88 11.19 -22.74
CA THR A 84 10.85 12.06 -23.92
C THR A 84 10.09 11.31 -25.03
N PRO A 85 8.96 11.85 -25.54
CA PRO A 85 8.24 11.22 -26.64
C PRO A 85 9.14 11.03 -27.85
N ALA A 86 9.23 9.79 -28.36
CA ALA A 86 9.87 9.53 -29.65
C ALA A 86 8.92 9.95 -30.78
N ALA A 87 9.46 10.28 -31.95
CA ALA A 87 8.66 10.60 -33.13
C ALA A 87 7.71 9.43 -33.45
N GLY A 88 6.39 9.65 -33.31
CA GLY A 88 5.35 8.65 -33.56
C GLY A 88 4.78 7.93 -32.33
N ASN A 89 5.33 8.13 -31.13
CA ASN A 89 4.75 7.62 -29.88
C ASN A 89 4.41 8.80 -28.96
N LEU A 90 3.29 9.46 -29.27
CA LEU A 90 2.78 10.61 -28.54
C LEU A 90 1.94 10.12 -27.36
N PHE A 91 2.43 10.33 -26.15
CA PHE A 91 1.64 10.19 -24.93
C PHE A 91 1.49 11.58 -24.28
N ASP A 92 0.45 11.75 -23.47
CA ASP A 92 0.32 12.95 -22.67
C ASP A 92 1.25 12.85 -21.44
N PRO A 93 2.14 13.83 -21.18
CA PRO A 93 3.05 13.76 -20.03
C PRO A 93 2.33 13.68 -18.69
N TYR A 94 1.06 14.08 -18.61
CA TYR A 94 0.21 13.98 -17.43
C TYR A 94 -0.62 12.69 -17.36
N SER A 95 -0.39 11.75 -18.28
CA SER A 95 -0.96 10.41 -18.22
C SER A 95 -0.21 9.55 -17.23
N ASP A 96 -0.87 8.61 -16.56
CA ASP A 96 -0.25 7.58 -15.73
C ASP A 96 0.78 6.77 -16.54
N SER A 97 0.55 6.54 -17.85
CA SER A 97 1.49 5.83 -18.74
C SER A 97 2.33 6.80 -19.61
N PRO A 98 3.64 6.58 -19.77
CA PRO A 98 4.47 5.69 -18.97
C PRO A 98 4.64 6.25 -17.55
N ASP A 99 4.66 5.34 -16.57
CA ASP A 99 4.75 5.70 -15.16
C ASP A 99 6.19 5.85 -14.68
N GLY A 100 7.15 5.20 -15.34
CA GLY A 100 8.57 5.46 -15.13
C GLY A 100 9.00 5.33 -13.66
N PRO A 101 9.95 6.16 -13.21
CA PRO A 101 10.33 6.25 -11.80
C PRO A 101 9.34 7.05 -10.93
N LYS A 102 8.29 7.67 -11.50
CA LYS A 102 7.32 8.46 -10.73
C LYS A 102 6.47 7.54 -9.86
N VAL A 103 6.43 7.83 -8.57
CA VAL A 103 5.86 6.92 -7.57
C VAL A 103 4.35 6.88 -7.69
N GLU A 104 3.71 8.05 -7.67
CA GLU A 104 2.26 8.23 -7.68
C GLU A 104 1.56 7.77 -8.97
N LYS A 105 2.31 7.65 -10.07
CA LYS A 105 1.78 7.30 -11.39
C LYS A 105 1.59 5.79 -11.56
N GLY A 106 0.49 5.45 -12.20
CA GLY A 106 0.19 4.11 -12.71
C GLY A 106 -0.11 3.07 -11.63
N SER A 107 -0.01 1.80 -12.03
CA SER A 107 0.02 0.65 -11.13
C SER A 107 -1.20 0.53 -10.18
N VAL A 108 -1.06 -0.11 -9.00
CA VAL A 108 -2.19 -0.33 -8.08
C VAL A 108 -2.88 0.97 -7.68
N ALA A 109 -2.12 2.06 -7.51
CA ALA A 109 -2.71 3.37 -7.21
C ALA A 109 -3.68 3.81 -8.32
N GLU A 110 -3.27 3.73 -9.60
CA GLU A 110 -4.13 4.03 -10.75
C GLU A 110 -5.35 3.09 -10.80
N VAL A 111 -5.15 1.78 -10.63
CA VAL A 111 -6.26 0.80 -10.67
C VAL A 111 -7.34 1.16 -9.65
N ILE A 112 -6.94 1.57 -8.45
CA ILE A 112 -7.87 2.02 -7.42
C ILE A 112 -8.56 3.33 -7.81
N ARG A 113 -7.81 4.32 -8.32
CA ARG A 113 -8.38 5.60 -8.79
C ARG A 113 -9.41 5.40 -9.90
N LYS A 114 -9.20 4.43 -10.79
CA LYS A 114 -10.10 4.05 -11.88
C LYS A 114 -11.32 3.22 -11.43
N GLY A 115 -11.52 3.00 -10.13
CA GLY A 115 -12.67 2.28 -9.57
C GLY A 115 -12.42 0.80 -9.29
N ASN A 116 -11.14 0.40 -9.19
CA ASN A 116 -10.71 -0.94 -8.78
C ASN A 116 -11.37 -2.09 -9.57
N ASN A 117 -11.70 -1.81 -10.83
CA ASN A 117 -12.30 -2.76 -11.76
C ASN A 117 -11.49 -2.82 -13.07
N PRO A 118 -10.22 -3.28 -12.99
CA PRO A 118 -9.33 -3.29 -14.15
C PRO A 118 -9.91 -4.13 -15.29
N GLY A 119 -9.69 -3.67 -16.53
CA GLY A 119 -10.24 -4.27 -17.76
C GLY A 119 -11.64 -3.75 -18.15
N SER A 120 -12.29 -2.96 -17.30
CA SER A 120 -13.52 -2.22 -17.63
C SER A 120 -13.25 -0.73 -17.84
N ALA A 121 -14.22 -0.01 -18.41
CA ALA A 121 -14.17 1.45 -18.46
C ALA A 121 -14.04 2.02 -17.03
N PRO A 122 -13.13 2.99 -16.79
CA PRO A 122 -12.97 3.60 -15.47
C PRO A 122 -14.27 4.24 -14.97
N THR A 123 -14.67 3.92 -13.74
CA THR A 123 -15.82 4.58 -13.10
C THR A 123 -15.41 5.84 -12.34
N TRP A 124 -14.12 5.93 -11.97
CA TRP A 124 -13.57 7.01 -11.15
C TRP A 124 -14.22 7.18 -9.78
N THR A 125 -15.01 6.19 -9.35
CA THR A 125 -15.69 6.13 -8.06
C THR A 125 -14.94 5.21 -7.11
N LEU A 126 -14.98 5.52 -5.81
CA LEU A 126 -14.36 4.64 -4.82
C LEU A 126 -15.08 3.29 -4.78
N ASN A 127 -14.34 2.21 -5.05
CA ASN A 127 -14.83 0.84 -5.01
C ASN A 127 -13.79 -0.09 -4.37
N ARG A 128 -13.58 0.08 -3.06
CA ARG A 128 -12.63 -0.71 -2.28
C ARG A 128 -13.35 -1.43 -1.14
N THR A 129 -12.93 -2.66 -0.88
CA THR A 129 -13.37 -3.42 0.28
C THR A 129 -12.33 -3.28 1.38
N LEU A 130 -12.63 -2.48 2.41
CA LEU A 130 -11.78 -2.33 3.58
C LEU A 130 -12.41 -3.05 4.77
N TYR A 131 -11.60 -3.87 5.43
CA TYR A 131 -11.93 -4.59 6.63
C TYR A 131 -11.20 -4.04 7.85
N THR A 132 -11.75 -4.32 9.01
CA THR A 132 -11.10 -4.05 10.29
C THR A 132 -11.52 -5.06 11.36
N ASN A 133 -11.02 -4.89 12.58
CA ASN A 133 -11.23 -5.71 13.79
C ASN A 133 -12.30 -6.81 13.66
N GLY A 134 -11.86 -8.06 13.45
CA GLY A 134 -12.77 -9.20 13.23
C GLY A 134 -13.21 -9.41 11.77
N PHE A 135 -12.57 -8.74 10.82
CA PHE A 135 -12.92 -8.75 9.38
C PHE A 135 -14.32 -8.24 9.06
N VAL A 136 -14.81 -7.28 9.86
CA VAL A 136 -16.01 -6.50 9.54
C VAL A 136 -15.63 -5.29 8.68
N THR A 137 -16.60 -4.70 7.99
CA THR A 137 -16.39 -3.49 7.16
C THR A 137 -15.76 -2.37 7.99
N PHE A 138 -14.70 -1.75 7.47
CA PHE A 138 -14.11 -0.55 8.07
C PHE A 138 -15.02 0.66 7.83
N ASN A 139 -15.64 1.16 8.89
CA ASN A 139 -16.50 2.34 8.91
C ASN A 139 -16.42 3.03 10.28
N ALA A 140 -17.09 4.18 10.46
CA ALA A 140 -17.08 4.91 11.73
C ALA A 140 -17.66 4.10 12.89
N ALA A 141 -18.74 3.34 12.67
CA ALA A 141 -19.35 2.51 13.71
C ALA A 141 -18.41 1.40 14.24
N ASN A 142 -17.63 0.77 13.36
CA ASN A 142 -16.73 -0.34 13.71
C ASN A 142 -15.33 0.13 14.16
N SER A 143 -14.95 1.37 13.84
CA SER A 143 -13.64 1.94 14.21
C SER A 143 -13.70 2.94 15.37
N GLY A 144 -14.84 3.59 15.59
CA GLY A 144 -14.98 4.73 16.50
C GLY A 144 -14.30 6.02 16.00
N MET A 145 -13.77 6.03 14.77
CA MET A 145 -13.16 7.21 14.15
C MET A 145 -14.24 8.15 13.58
N ALA A 146 -13.90 9.42 13.37
CA ALA A 146 -14.78 10.35 12.66
C ALA A 146 -14.98 9.91 11.20
N ASP A 147 -16.17 10.14 10.64
CA ASP A 147 -16.50 9.76 9.26
C ASP A 147 -15.49 10.31 8.24
N THR A 148 -15.03 11.55 8.41
CA THR A 148 -14.04 12.16 7.52
C THR A 148 -12.68 11.46 7.55
N ASP A 149 -12.22 11.00 8.72
CA ASP A 149 -10.97 10.25 8.85
C ASP A 149 -11.13 8.84 8.24
N VAL A 150 -12.28 8.20 8.44
CA VAL A 150 -12.62 6.90 7.83
C VAL A 150 -12.63 7.01 6.32
N ASP A 151 -13.33 8.00 5.77
CA ASP A 151 -13.47 8.19 4.34
C ASP A 151 -12.15 8.58 3.67
N PHE A 152 -11.31 9.36 4.36
CA PHE A 152 -9.94 9.61 3.92
C PHE A 152 -9.10 8.31 3.82
N VAL A 153 -9.14 7.46 4.85
CA VAL A 153 -8.43 6.16 4.88
C VAL A 153 -8.96 5.23 3.78
N ARG A 154 -10.27 5.21 3.56
CA ARG A 154 -10.90 4.48 2.45
C ARG A 154 -10.38 4.95 1.10
N GLY A 155 -10.07 6.23 0.96
CA GLY A 155 -9.44 6.79 -0.23
C GLY A 155 -10.17 7.98 -0.83
N LEU A 156 -11.17 8.53 -0.13
CA LEU A 156 -11.88 9.72 -0.59
C LEU A 156 -11.05 10.98 -0.34
N ASN A 157 -11.27 11.98 -1.18
CA ASN A 157 -10.76 13.33 -0.97
C ASN A 157 -11.75 14.12 -0.10
N VAL A 158 -11.38 14.43 1.15
CA VAL A 158 -12.34 14.89 2.17
C VAL A 158 -12.12 16.34 2.66
N ASP A 159 -10.98 16.97 2.34
CA ASP A 159 -10.57 18.28 2.93
C ASP A 159 -10.49 19.44 1.95
N ALA A 160 -10.73 19.21 0.66
CA ALA A 160 -11.04 20.31 -0.26
C ALA A 160 -12.51 20.73 0.01
N THR A 161 -12.82 22.03 0.02
CA THR A 161 -14.10 22.61 0.49
C THR A 161 -15.40 21.92 -0.01
N GLY A 162 -15.96 20.97 0.77
CA GLY A 162 -17.25 20.30 0.47
C GLY A 162 -17.31 18.86 1.00
N ALA A 163 -18.46 18.17 0.88
CA ALA A 163 -18.75 16.94 1.63
C ALA A 163 -18.05 15.64 1.16
N TYR A 164 -17.38 15.60 0.00
CA TYR A 164 -16.32 14.66 -0.43
C TYR A 164 -15.93 15.07 -1.85
N LEU A 165 -15.12 16.12 -1.93
CA LEU A 165 -14.89 16.86 -3.16
C LEU A 165 -14.21 16.05 -4.27
N THR A 166 -14.40 16.61 -5.44
CA THR A 166 -14.15 16.11 -6.77
C THR A 166 -12.81 16.58 -7.32
N TYR A 167 -11.86 15.67 -7.52
CA TYR A 167 -10.72 15.95 -8.39
C TYR A 167 -11.23 15.86 -9.84
N GLN A 168 -11.22 16.97 -10.56
CA GLN A 168 -11.60 17.02 -11.97
C GLN A 168 -10.52 16.29 -12.75
N TYR A 169 -10.77 15.05 -13.16
CA TYR A 169 -10.27 14.53 -14.43
C TYR A 169 -10.81 13.11 -14.73
N ASP A 170 -11.83 13.02 -15.58
CA ASP A 170 -12.06 11.83 -16.42
C ASP A 170 -11.49 12.14 -17.82
N PRO A 171 -10.56 11.32 -18.37
CA PRO A 171 -10.04 11.50 -19.71
C PRO A 171 -11.10 11.51 -20.82
N ALA A 172 -12.26 10.88 -20.58
CA ALA A 172 -13.37 10.86 -21.52
C ALA A 172 -14.35 12.03 -21.35
N ASP A 173 -14.32 12.71 -20.19
CA ASP A 173 -15.21 13.82 -19.86
C ASP A 173 -14.55 14.74 -18.83
N PRO A 174 -13.87 15.81 -19.26
CA PRO A 174 -13.18 16.74 -18.36
C PRO A 174 -14.09 17.48 -17.38
N THR A 175 -15.41 17.28 -17.44
CA THR A 175 -16.39 17.79 -16.48
C THR A 175 -16.75 16.78 -15.39
N LYS A 176 -16.38 15.51 -15.58
CA LYS A 176 -16.52 14.46 -14.58
C LYS A 176 -15.39 14.50 -13.58
N THR A 177 -15.79 14.10 -12.40
CA THR A 177 -15.04 14.30 -11.20
C THR A 177 -14.79 12.98 -10.49
N THR A 178 -13.54 12.72 -10.10
CA THR A 178 -13.24 11.61 -9.21
C THR A 178 -13.33 12.07 -7.76
N THR A 179 -13.96 11.26 -6.91
CA THR A 179 -13.96 11.47 -5.46
C THR A 179 -12.77 10.79 -4.79
N VAL A 180 -12.00 10.00 -5.54
CA VAL A 180 -10.83 9.27 -5.05
C VAL A 180 -9.61 10.21 -5.02
N ARG A 181 -8.94 10.30 -3.87
CA ARG A 181 -7.77 11.18 -3.71
C ARG A 181 -6.59 10.69 -4.57
N PRO A 182 -5.82 11.59 -5.22
CA PRO A 182 -4.65 11.18 -6.02
C PRO A 182 -3.62 10.34 -5.23
N THR A 183 -3.50 10.60 -3.93
CA THR A 183 -2.61 9.91 -2.98
C THR A 183 -3.14 8.56 -2.48
N VAL A 184 -4.23 8.00 -3.03
CA VAL A 184 -5.01 6.86 -2.47
C VAL A 184 -4.19 5.66 -2.00
N HIS A 185 -2.99 5.50 -2.54
CA HIS A 185 -2.01 4.53 -2.11
C HIS A 185 -0.83 5.22 -1.38
N GLY A 186 -0.66 4.91 -0.10
CA GLY A 186 0.43 5.41 0.73
C GLY A 186 1.77 4.71 0.48
N ASP A 187 2.82 5.24 1.08
CA ASP A 187 4.20 4.79 0.91
C ASP A 187 4.45 3.32 1.32
N VAL A 188 5.19 2.57 0.48
CA VAL A 188 5.63 1.19 0.75
C VAL A 188 7.14 1.20 1.03
N VAL A 189 7.53 1.62 2.23
CA VAL A 189 8.95 1.90 2.55
C VAL A 189 9.74 0.65 2.92
N HIS A 190 9.33 -0.05 3.97
CA HIS A 190 10.06 -1.22 4.50
C HIS A 190 9.26 -2.53 4.38
N SER A 191 8.04 -2.43 3.87
CA SER A 191 7.18 -3.58 3.59
C SER A 191 7.78 -4.38 2.45
N ARG A 192 7.84 -5.70 2.62
CA ARG A 192 8.34 -6.64 1.62
C ARG A 192 7.13 -7.38 1.09
N PRO A 193 6.65 -7.04 -0.12
CA PRO A 193 5.51 -7.72 -0.71
C PRO A 193 5.74 -9.21 -0.75
N THR A 194 4.66 -9.97 -0.59
CA THR A 194 4.72 -11.43 -0.56
C THR A 194 3.66 -11.97 -1.50
N ALA A 195 4.09 -12.65 -2.53
CA ALA A 195 3.22 -13.29 -3.49
C ALA A 195 2.85 -14.70 -3.00
N VAL A 196 1.59 -15.07 -3.12
CA VAL A 196 1.06 -16.38 -2.77
C VAL A 196 0.32 -16.94 -3.98
N ASN A 197 0.71 -18.16 -4.38
CA ASN A 197 0.12 -18.88 -5.50
C ASN A 197 -1.01 -19.78 -5.02
N TYR A 198 -2.17 -19.67 -5.67
CA TYR A 198 -3.34 -20.48 -5.36
C TYR A 198 -3.55 -21.58 -6.41
N PRO A 199 -4.12 -22.74 -6.03
CA PRO A 199 -4.42 -23.84 -6.97
C PRO A 199 -5.32 -23.43 -8.15
N SER A 200 -6.12 -22.38 -7.98
CA SER A 200 -6.94 -21.78 -9.06
C SER A 200 -6.12 -21.11 -10.17
N GLY A 201 -4.79 -21.00 -10.01
CA GLY A 201 -3.90 -20.24 -10.89
C GLY A 201 -3.82 -18.75 -10.53
N GLN A 202 -4.63 -18.27 -9.59
CA GLN A 202 -4.55 -16.90 -9.09
C GLN A 202 -3.28 -16.72 -8.24
N THR A 203 -2.62 -15.57 -8.39
CA THR A 203 -1.56 -15.13 -7.49
C THR A 203 -2.00 -13.86 -6.79
N VAL A 204 -1.85 -13.80 -5.47
CA VAL A 204 -2.20 -12.62 -4.68
C VAL A 204 -0.99 -12.09 -3.95
N ILE A 205 -0.83 -10.77 -3.98
CA ILE A 205 0.28 -10.03 -3.40
C ILE A 205 -0.17 -9.37 -2.12
N TYR A 206 0.46 -9.73 -1.02
CA TYR A 206 0.20 -9.18 0.30
C TYR A 206 1.31 -8.21 0.70
N TYR A 207 0.95 -7.00 1.14
CA TYR A 207 1.91 -6.01 1.62
C TYR A 207 1.24 -4.94 2.48
N GLY A 208 1.97 -4.42 3.47
CA GLY A 208 1.57 -3.22 4.18
C GLY A 208 1.95 -1.93 3.45
N ALA A 209 1.13 -0.89 3.58
CA ALA A 209 1.39 0.47 3.13
C ALA A 209 1.16 1.45 4.28
N ASN A 210 1.86 2.57 4.26
CA ASN A 210 1.84 3.55 5.35
C ASN A 210 0.63 4.52 5.30
N ASP A 211 -0.40 4.17 4.53
CA ASP A 211 -1.75 4.74 4.64
C ASP A 211 -2.63 3.99 5.66
N GLY A 212 -2.04 3.06 6.43
CA GLY A 212 -2.74 2.28 7.45
C GLY A 212 -3.19 0.91 7.02
N THR A 213 -3.01 0.55 5.74
CA THR A 213 -3.61 -0.65 5.17
C THR A 213 -2.61 -1.79 4.97
N LEU A 214 -3.01 -3.00 5.32
CA LEU A 214 -2.50 -4.23 4.72
C LEU A 214 -3.34 -4.53 3.49
N ARG A 215 -2.71 -4.69 2.33
CA ARG A 215 -3.39 -4.85 1.04
C ARG A 215 -3.22 -6.27 0.52
N ALA A 216 -4.25 -6.76 -0.15
CA ALA A 216 -4.24 -7.97 -0.97
C ALA A 216 -4.58 -7.59 -2.40
N VAL A 217 -3.65 -7.80 -3.32
CA VAL A 217 -3.75 -7.36 -4.71
C VAL A 217 -3.60 -8.55 -5.65
N ASP A 218 -4.49 -8.68 -6.61
CA ASP A 218 -4.40 -9.65 -7.69
C ASP A 218 -3.19 -9.37 -8.59
N SER A 219 -2.35 -10.38 -8.83
CA SER A 219 -1.12 -10.18 -9.60
C SER A 219 -1.39 -9.82 -11.06
N VAL A 220 -2.49 -10.31 -11.65
CA VAL A 220 -2.74 -10.23 -13.08
C VAL A 220 -3.19 -8.82 -13.43
N ALA A 221 -4.25 -8.35 -12.78
CA ALA A 221 -4.90 -7.10 -13.13
C ALA A 221 -4.57 -5.93 -12.18
N GLY A 222 -3.84 -6.18 -11.09
CA GLY A 222 -3.53 -5.14 -10.10
C GLY A 222 -4.74 -4.73 -9.25
N LYS A 223 -5.84 -5.50 -9.32
CA LYS A 223 -7.06 -5.28 -8.56
C LYS A 223 -6.80 -5.48 -7.07
N GLU A 224 -7.13 -4.49 -6.25
CA GLU A 224 -7.17 -4.69 -4.80
C GLU A 224 -8.39 -5.55 -4.45
N LEU A 225 -8.14 -6.77 -3.97
CA LEU A 225 -9.18 -7.69 -3.53
C LEU A 225 -9.80 -7.21 -2.22
N TRP A 226 -8.94 -6.76 -1.30
CA TRP A 226 -9.32 -6.15 -0.04
C TRP A 226 -8.12 -5.44 0.60
N ALA A 227 -8.42 -4.59 1.56
CA ALA A 227 -7.46 -4.01 2.48
C ALA A 227 -7.92 -4.20 3.94
N TYR A 228 -6.98 -4.28 4.88
CA TYR A 228 -7.26 -4.41 6.30
C TYR A 228 -6.59 -3.28 7.09
N VAL A 229 -7.38 -2.59 7.92
CA VAL A 229 -6.92 -1.54 8.84
C VAL A 229 -6.94 -2.11 10.25
N ALA A 230 -5.81 -2.09 10.95
CA ALA A 230 -5.73 -2.60 12.31
C ALA A 230 -6.22 -1.57 13.35
N PRO A 231 -6.93 -1.97 14.41
CA PRO A 231 -7.40 -1.05 15.45
C PRO A 231 -6.29 -0.31 16.18
N GLU A 232 -5.08 -0.90 16.25
CA GLU A 232 -3.91 -0.26 16.85
C GLU A 232 -3.46 1.00 16.08
N PHE A 233 -4.01 1.24 14.89
CA PHE A 233 -3.65 2.36 14.02
C PHE A 233 -4.65 3.51 14.06
N TYR A 234 -5.86 3.31 14.60
CA TYR A 234 -6.96 4.27 14.47
C TYR A 234 -6.62 5.67 14.98
N SER A 235 -5.89 5.76 16.09
CA SER A 235 -5.53 7.05 16.70
C SER A 235 -4.49 7.83 15.89
N THR A 236 -3.76 7.19 14.98
CA THR A 236 -2.69 7.83 14.19
C THR A 236 -3.11 8.13 12.76
N LEU A 237 -4.15 7.47 12.24
CA LEU A 237 -4.67 7.71 10.88
C LEU A 237 -5.15 9.14 10.63
N PRO A 238 -5.81 9.84 11.58
CA PRO A 238 -6.23 11.22 11.37
C PRO A 238 -5.07 12.15 10.97
N ARG A 239 -3.86 11.90 11.50
CA ARG A 239 -2.65 12.66 11.16
C ARG A 239 -2.34 12.65 9.66
N LEU A 240 -2.63 11.54 8.97
CA LEU A 240 -2.39 11.44 7.53
C LEU A 240 -3.34 12.34 6.73
N ARG A 241 -4.56 12.53 7.22
CA ARG A 241 -5.54 13.43 6.63
C ARG A 241 -5.19 14.89 6.89
N GLN A 242 -4.97 15.21 8.16
CA GLN A 242 -4.63 16.57 8.61
C GLN A 242 -3.26 17.03 8.10
N ASP A 243 -2.42 16.09 7.68
CA ASP A 243 -1.07 16.32 7.17
C ASP A 243 -0.18 17.06 8.19
N SER A 244 -0.49 16.89 9.47
CA SER A 244 0.07 17.59 10.62
C SER A 244 -0.15 16.78 11.91
N PRO A 245 0.77 16.80 12.90
CA PRO A 245 2.07 17.48 12.90
C PRO A 245 3.03 16.93 11.85
N LEU A 246 3.98 17.76 11.41
CA LEU A 246 5.01 17.37 10.43
C LEU A 246 5.89 16.22 10.95
N VAL A 247 6.59 15.55 10.04
CA VAL A 247 7.56 14.50 10.38
C VAL A 247 8.82 15.13 10.95
N SER A 248 9.23 14.67 12.13
CA SER A 248 10.49 15.06 12.73
C SER A 248 11.67 14.50 11.92
N TYR A 249 12.54 15.40 11.47
CA TYR A 249 13.83 15.08 10.86
C TYR A 249 14.94 15.86 11.57
N SER A 250 16.17 15.38 11.48
CA SER A 250 17.34 16.03 12.12
C SER A 250 17.62 17.44 11.60
N PHE A 251 17.17 17.77 10.39
CA PHE A 251 17.33 19.09 9.78
C PHE A 251 16.15 20.05 10.06
N VAL A 252 15.10 19.57 10.74
CA VAL A 252 13.94 20.39 11.12
C VAL A 252 14.12 20.85 12.56
N ASN A 253 14.11 22.17 12.79
CA ASN A 253 14.14 22.71 14.15
C ASN A 253 12.73 22.64 14.78
N PRO A 254 12.50 21.81 15.82
CA PRO A 254 11.18 21.62 16.39
C PRO A 254 10.68 22.85 17.16
N LEU A 255 11.56 23.77 17.56
CA LEU A 255 11.19 24.98 18.29
C LEU A 255 10.61 26.07 17.37
N SER A 256 10.76 25.95 16.05
CA SER A 256 10.28 26.94 15.08
C SER A 256 9.00 26.51 14.34
N ILE A 257 8.40 25.38 14.70
CA ILE A 257 7.21 24.83 14.03
C ILE A 257 6.16 24.46 15.07
N SER A 258 4.92 24.88 14.85
CA SER A 258 3.77 24.56 15.69
C SER A 258 2.67 23.90 14.85
N PRO A 259 2.13 22.73 15.26
CA PRO A 259 2.58 21.91 16.39
C PRO A 259 3.99 21.33 16.17
N PRO A 260 4.75 21.02 17.24
CA PRO A 260 6.08 20.45 17.12
C PRO A 260 6.09 19.17 16.25
N PRO A 261 7.02 19.03 15.30
CA PRO A 261 7.13 17.83 14.48
C PRO A 261 7.34 16.58 15.33
N ILE A 262 6.71 15.47 14.96
CA ILE A 262 6.80 14.18 15.66
C ILE A 262 7.27 13.08 14.70
N PRO A 263 7.87 11.96 15.19
CA PRO A 263 8.30 10.86 14.34
C PRO A 263 7.19 10.35 13.41
N LYS A 264 7.54 9.92 12.19
CA LYS A 264 6.57 9.36 11.23
C LYS A 264 5.93 8.09 11.81
N ASN A 265 4.61 7.99 11.67
CA ASN A 265 3.89 6.75 11.97
C ASN A 265 4.18 5.71 10.90
N TYR A 266 4.42 4.48 11.33
CA TYR A 266 4.51 3.31 10.47
C TYR A 266 3.31 2.41 10.76
N TYR A 267 2.99 1.51 9.84
CA TYR A 267 1.83 0.63 9.96
C TYR A 267 2.25 -0.83 9.77
N PHE A 268 1.53 -1.64 8.99
CA PHE A 268 2.02 -2.97 8.63
C PHE A 268 3.31 -2.86 7.82
N ASP A 269 4.34 -3.57 8.26
CA ASP A 269 5.69 -3.38 7.78
C ASP A 269 6.54 -4.67 7.85
N GLY A 270 7.58 -4.74 7.02
CA GLY A 270 8.51 -5.86 6.95
C GLY A 270 8.04 -7.01 6.07
N ALA A 271 8.61 -8.19 6.34
CA ALA A 271 8.26 -9.41 5.65
C ALA A 271 7.00 -10.04 6.24
N ILE A 272 6.10 -10.48 5.37
CA ILE A 272 4.91 -11.25 5.76
C ILE A 272 5.29 -12.74 5.78
N GLY A 273 5.01 -13.42 6.88
CA GLY A 273 5.14 -14.87 6.92
C GLY A 273 4.00 -15.53 6.15
N VAL A 274 4.27 -16.64 5.46
CA VAL A 274 3.24 -17.46 4.80
C VAL A 274 3.30 -18.87 5.34
N TYR A 275 2.14 -19.46 5.59
CA TYR A 275 1.96 -20.90 5.75
C TYR A 275 0.99 -21.37 4.67
N GLN A 276 1.43 -22.34 3.88
CA GLN A 276 0.61 -23.02 2.88
C GLN A 276 0.94 -24.50 3.00
N ASN A 277 -0.07 -25.32 3.31
CA ASN A 277 0.10 -26.77 3.35
C ASN A 277 0.19 -27.35 1.93
N SER A 278 0.64 -28.60 1.83
CA SER A 278 0.97 -29.25 0.55
C SER A 278 -0.20 -29.33 -0.44
N ASP A 279 -1.42 -29.51 0.06
CA ASP A 279 -2.65 -29.53 -0.72
C ASP A 279 -3.31 -28.14 -0.87
N SER A 280 -2.69 -27.10 -0.29
CA SER A 280 -3.22 -25.72 -0.26
C SER A 280 -4.62 -25.58 0.33
N SER A 281 -5.09 -26.54 1.13
CA SER A 281 -6.37 -26.44 1.85
C SER A 281 -6.33 -25.45 3.01
N LYS A 282 -5.14 -24.95 3.38
CA LYS A 282 -4.91 -23.91 4.39
C LYS A 282 -3.81 -22.97 3.90
N VAL A 283 -4.18 -21.72 3.63
CA VAL A 283 -3.25 -20.67 3.24
C VAL A 283 -3.38 -19.51 4.21
N TRP A 284 -2.35 -19.25 5.01
CA TRP A 284 -2.36 -18.25 6.06
C TRP A 284 -1.21 -17.26 5.88
N VAL A 285 -1.48 -15.99 6.18
CA VAL A 285 -0.45 -14.93 6.18
C VAL A 285 -0.30 -14.35 7.58
N TYR A 286 0.94 -13.97 7.91
CA TYR A 286 1.34 -13.46 9.22
C TYR A 286 1.96 -12.07 9.08
N PRO A 287 1.13 -11.02 8.91
CA PRO A 287 1.63 -9.66 8.84
C PRO A 287 2.07 -9.16 10.22
N THR A 288 3.14 -8.35 10.23
CA THR A 288 3.71 -7.73 11.43
C THR A 288 3.75 -6.22 11.26
N MET A 289 3.86 -5.49 12.38
CA MET A 289 3.85 -4.02 12.34
C MET A 289 5.25 -3.40 12.47
N ARG A 290 6.25 -4.15 12.96
CA ARG A 290 7.61 -3.65 13.20
C ARG A 290 7.65 -2.31 13.96
N ARG A 291 7.92 -1.21 13.28
CA ARG A 291 7.96 0.15 13.87
C ARG A 291 6.57 0.73 14.08
N GLY A 292 5.57 0.20 13.39
CA GLY A 292 4.20 0.66 13.47
C GLY A 292 3.41 0.11 14.65
N GLY A 293 3.91 -0.92 15.32
CA GLY A 293 3.14 -1.59 16.36
C GLY A 293 3.83 -2.82 16.91
N ARG A 294 3.27 -3.35 18.00
CA ARG A 294 3.79 -4.51 18.73
C ARG A 294 2.88 -5.74 18.59
N MET A 295 2.03 -5.76 17.56
CA MET A 295 1.11 -6.84 17.27
C MET A 295 1.58 -7.69 16.09
N VAL A 296 1.28 -8.99 16.17
CA VAL A 296 1.37 -9.96 15.08
C VAL A 296 -0.03 -10.50 14.83
N TYR A 297 -0.39 -10.57 13.56
CA TYR A 297 -1.67 -11.07 13.10
C TYR A 297 -1.48 -12.42 12.40
N ALA A 298 -2.50 -13.28 12.45
CA ALA A 298 -2.64 -14.45 11.60
C ALA A 298 -3.96 -14.36 10.87
N LEU A 299 -3.90 -14.31 9.54
CA LEU A 299 -5.05 -14.18 8.67
C LEU A 299 -5.19 -15.46 7.87
N ASP A 300 -6.41 -16.01 7.85
CA ASP A 300 -6.77 -17.07 6.92
C ASP A 300 -7.10 -16.43 5.57
N VAL A 301 -6.32 -16.78 4.55
CA VAL A 301 -6.48 -16.29 3.18
C VAL A 301 -6.62 -17.46 2.21
N THR A 302 -7.08 -18.62 2.69
CA THR A 302 -7.32 -19.82 1.87
C THR A 302 -8.25 -19.50 0.69
N THR A 303 -9.29 -18.70 0.96
CA THR A 303 -10.09 -18.07 -0.09
C THR A 303 -9.64 -16.61 -0.24
N PRO A 304 -8.95 -16.23 -1.32
CA PRO A 304 -8.35 -14.90 -1.42
C PRO A 304 -9.33 -13.73 -1.31
N SER A 305 -10.57 -13.93 -1.76
CA SER A 305 -11.65 -12.93 -1.72
C SER A 305 -12.42 -12.89 -0.41
N ALA A 306 -12.24 -13.87 0.49
CA ALA A 306 -12.97 -13.98 1.75
C ALA A 306 -11.99 -14.26 2.90
N PRO A 307 -11.13 -13.28 3.25
CA PRO A 307 -10.15 -13.44 4.32
C PRO A 307 -10.82 -13.45 5.70
N MET A 308 -10.18 -14.10 6.68
CA MET A 308 -10.66 -14.16 8.06
C MET A 308 -9.53 -13.93 9.07
N LEU A 309 -9.83 -13.33 10.21
CA LEU A 309 -8.89 -13.26 11.34
C LEU A 309 -8.87 -14.62 12.03
N LYS A 310 -7.69 -15.24 12.14
CA LYS A 310 -7.50 -16.41 13.02
C LYS A 310 -7.26 -15.93 14.45
N TRP A 311 -6.23 -15.11 14.60
CA TRP A 311 -5.86 -14.51 15.87
C TRP A 311 -4.97 -13.29 15.65
N LYS A 312 -4.84 -12.50 16.72
CA LYS A 312 -3.82 -11.47 16.87
C LYS A 312 -3.24 -11.57 18.27
N VAL A 313 -1.93 -11.35 18.38
CA VAL A 313 -1.21 -11.41 19.66
C VAL A 313 -0.13 -10.35 19.72
N GLY A 314 0.17 -9.84 20.91
CA GLY A 314 1.17 -8.81 21.13
C GLY A 314 0.70 -7.77 22.13
N CYS A 315 1.21 -6.54 21.99
CA CYS A 315 0.81 -5.40 22.81
C CYS A 315 0.12 -4.35 21.94
N PRO A 316 -1.11 -3.94 22.28
CA PRO A 316 -1.85 -2.95 21.49
C PRO A 316 -1.21 -1.56 21.58
N ASP A 317 -0.62 -1.23 22.73
CA ASP A 317 0.00 0.07 22.98
C ASP A 317 1.51 0.08 22.67
N LEU A 318 1.95 1.18 22.06
CA LEU A 318 3.36 1.39 21.71
C LEU A 318 4.21 1.75 22.94
N THR A 319 3.63 2.43 23.92
CA THR A 319 4.35 3.08 25.02
C THR A 319 4.34 2.29 26.32
N ASP A 320 3.44 1.32 26.47
CA ASP A 320 3.32 0.51 27.67
C ASP A 320 2.86 -0.92 27.36
N ASP A 321 2.76 -1.74 28.41
CA ASP A 321 2.43 -3.16 28.32
C ASP A 321 0.96 -3.45 28.72
N THR A 322 0.10 -2.43 28.73
CA THR A 322 -1.32 -2.58 29.05
C THR A 322 -1.99 -3.45 27.98
N ASN A 323 -2.85 -4.37 28.42
CA ASN A 323 -3.59 -5.29 27.53
C ASN A 323 -2.71 -6.15 26.60
N CYS A 324 -1.41 -6.33 26.90
CA CYS A 324 -0.58 -7.28 26.19
C CYS A 324 -1.12 -8.71 26.34
N THR A 325 -1.00 -9.51 25.29
CA THR A 325 -1.23 -10.95 25.36
C THR A 325 -0.28 -11.58 26.38
N THR A 326 -0.82 -12.42 27.27
CA THR A 326 -0.06 -13.09 28.34
C THR A 326 1.21 -13.76 27.80
N GLY A 327 2.36 -13.42 28.39
CA GLY A 327 3.68 -13.98 28.01
C GLY A 327 4.40 -13.29 26.85
N LEU A 328 3.87 -12.17 26.33
CA LEU A 328 4.48 -11.38 25.24
C LEU A 328 4.93 -9.96 25.64
N THR A 329 5.23 -9.73 26.93
CA THR A 329 5.82 -8.45 27.40
C THR A 329 7.30 -8.30 26.99
N ARG A 330 7.73 -7.03 26.84
CA ARG A 330 9.04 -6.41 26.46
C ARG A 330 10.15 -7.17 25.68
N ASP A 331 10.37 -8.47 25.84
CA ASP A 331 11.57 -9.17 25.31
C ASP A 331 11.36 -9.94 24.00
N ALA A 332 10.12 -10.05 23.49
CA ALA A 332 9.82 -10.93 22.36
C ALA A 332 10.10 -10.33 20.96
N GLN A 333 10.35 -9.01 20.84
CA GLN A 333 10.19 -8.32 19.55
C GLN A 333 11.34 -7.39 19.11
N THR A 334 12.46 -7.32 19.82
CA THR A 334 13.66 -6.62 19.32
C THR A 334 14.53 -7.55 18.44
N HIS A 335 15.19 -6.94 17.45
CA HIS A 335 15.65 -7.49 16.16
C HIS A 335 16.55 -8.75 16.18
N ARG A 336 16.93 -9.30 17.33
CA ARG A 336 17.81 -10.49 17.44
C ARG A 336 17.22 -11.67 18.23
N GLY A 337 16.15 -11.51 19.01
CA GLY A 337 15.55 -12.58 19.82
C GLY A 337 14.40 -13.36 19.14
N GLY A 338 13.71 -12.74 18.18
CA GLY A 338 12.45 -13.28 17.61
C GLY A 338 12.58 -14.59 16.82
N ARG A 339 13.76 -14.91 16.25
CA ARG A 339 13.93 -16.12 15.44
C ARG A 339 13.82 -17.43 16.21
N ARG A 340 14.20 -17.47 17.51
CA ARG A 340 14.10 -18.70 18.32
C ARG A 340 12.69 -18.91 18.88
N ARG A 341 11.96 -17.86 19.25
CA ARG A 341 10.59 -17.99 19.80
C ARG A 341 9.50 -18.11 18.75
N LEU A 342 9.63 -17.52 17.55
CA LEU A 342 8.67 -17.78 16.46
C LEU A 342 8.69 -19.25 16.00
N ARG A 343 9.82 -19.95 16.08
CA ARG A 343 9.88 -21.41 15.85
C ARG A 343 9.16 -22.20 16.95
N GLN A 344 9.29 -21.79 18.21
CA GLN A 344 8.53 -22.40 19.33
C GLN A 344 7.02 -22.11 19.25
N LEU A 345 6.63 -20.91 18.82
CA LEU A 345 5.22 -20.54 18.61
C LEU A 345 4.63 -21.28 17.40
N ARG A 346 5.38 -21.42 16.29
CA ARG A 346 4.97 -22.28 15.16
C ARG A 346 4.71 -23.73 15.60
N GLY A 347 5.55 -24.28 16.47
CA GLY A 347 5.35 -25.63 17.02
C GLY A 347 4.16 -25.76 17.98
N ARG A 348 3.93 -24.76 18.85
CA ARG A 348 2.85 -24.79 19.83
C ARG A 348 1.47 -24.42 19.27
N PHE A 349 1.39 -23.57 18.25
CA PHE A 349 0.12 -23.19 17.61
C PHE A 349 -0.32 -24.21 16.55
N ALA A 350 0.61 -24.81 15.80
CA ALA A 350 0.28 -25.90 14.87
C ALA A 350 -0.30 -27.14 15.59
N GLN A 351 0.08 -27.38 16.85
CA GLN A 351 -0.49 -28.45 17.68
C GLN A 351 -1.82 -28.10 18.35
N ARG A 352 -2.21 -26.81 18.41
CA ARG A 352 -3.41 -26.36 19.16
C ARG A 352 -4.56 -25.84 18.30
N GLY A 353 -4.42 -25.83 16.97
CA GLY A 353 -5.50 -25.39 16.09
C GLY A 353 -5.93 -23.92 16.30
N LEU A 354 -5.02 -23.10 16.84
CA LEU A 354 -5.16 -21.65 16.99
C LEU A 354 -4.33 -20.96 15.90
#